data_AF-A0A5B7C4Z9-F1
#
_entry.id   AF-A0A5B7C4Z9-F1
#
_cell.length_a   1.000
_cell.length_b   1.000
_cell.length_c   1.000
_cell.angle_alpha   90.00
_cell.angle_beta   90.00
_cell.angle_gamma   90.00
#
_symmetry.space_group_name_H-M   'P 1'
#
loop_
_entity.id
_entity.type
_entity.pdbx_description
1 polymer ?
#
loop_
_entity_poly.entity_id
_entity_poly.type
_entity_poly.pdbx_seq_one_letter_code
_entity_poly.pdbx_strand_id
1 'polypeptide(L)'
;AKKAEAHALGDIDETLAPSNPATRDQKPPATNGVSSLLPADADIEDPEKLKKFKKIKSKLGEINRLKDQQASGKQLEINQLDKIKKEDELLKELKDLAL
;
A
#
# COMPACT_ATOMS: atom_id res chain seq x y z
N ALA A 1 37.52 54.81 -8.36
CA ALA A 1 36.13 54.38 -8.63
C ALA A 1 35.76 53.29 -7.64
N LYS A 2 34.72 53.52 -6.84
CA LYS A 2 34.16 52.54 -5.89
C LYS A 2 33.37 51.50 -6.69
N LYS A 3 33.61 50.22 -6.49
CA LYS A 3 32.63 49.17 -6.83
C LYS A 3 32.28 48.43 -5.54
N ALA A 4 31.12 48.78 -5.01
CA ALA A 4 30.42 48.05 -3.96
C ALA A 4 29.35 47.21 -4.65
N GLU A 5 29.29 45.92 -4.34
CA GLU A 5 28.13 45.04 -4.55
C GLU A 5 28.38 43.81 -3.66
N ALA A 6 28.03 43.88 -2.38
CA ALA A 6 26.71 43.60 -1.79
C ALA A 6 26.39 42.10 -1.80
N HIS A 7 26.75 41.46 -0.68
CA HIS A 7 26.08 40.27 -0.15
C HIS A 7 24.63 40.60 0.23
N ALA A 8 23.68 39.77 -0.20
CA ALA A 8 22.37 39.54 0.42
C ALA A 8 21.90 38.16 -0.08
N LEU A 9 21.96 37.07 0.69
CA LEU A 9 20.97 36.67 1.69
C LEU A 9 19.54 36.99 1.27
N GLY A 10 18.95 36.03 0.58
CA GLY A 10 17.50 35.87 0.42
C GLY A 10 17.17 34.43 0.72
N ASP A 11 17.01 34.13 2.01
CA ASP A 11 16.22 33.01 2.51
C ASP A 11 14.89 32.96 1.74
N ILE A 12 14.68 31.90 0.96
CA ILE A 12 13.34 31.45 0.59
C ILE A 12 13.00 30.26 1.47
N ASP A 13 12.69 30.58 2.73
CA ASP A 13 11.74 29.79 3.49
C ASP A 13 10.37 29.96 2.81
N GLU A 14 10.01 28.98 1.97
CA GLU A 14 8.61 28.68 1.72
C GLU A 14 8.40 27.22 2.08
N THR A 15 8.38 27.00 3.39
CA THR A 15 7.51 25.96 3.95
C THR A 15 6.12 26.20 3.38
N LEU A 16 5.56 25.20 2.71
CA LEU A 16 4.15 24.81 2.81
C LEU A 16 4.00 23.51 2.04
N ALA A 17 4.23 22.42 2.75
CA ALA A 17 3.57 21.16 2.46
C ALA A 17 2.08 21.45 2.20
N PRO A 18 1.45 20.90 1.14
CA PRO A 18 0.01 20.81 1.13
C PRO A 18 -0.38 19.84 2.24
N SER A 19 -0.60 20.40 3.44
CA SER A 19 -1.48 19.82 4.45
C SER A 19 -2.79 19.57 3.74
N ASN A 20 -3.02 18.31 3.37
CA ASN A 20 -4.27 17.87 2.81
C ASN A 20 -5.08 17.31 3.99
N PRO A 21 -6.03 18.08 4.59
CA PRO A 21 -6.88 17.56 5.64
C PRO A 21 -7.98 16.72 4.99
N ALA A 22 -7.65 15.53 4.52
CA ALA A 22 -8.64 14.55 4.13
C ALA A 22 -8.99 13.67 5.33
N THR A 23 -9.58 14.27 6.37
CA THR A 23 -10.54 13.54 7.20
C THR A 23 -11.73 13.21 6.30
N ARG A 24 -11.71 12.00 5.74
CA ARG A 24 -12.93 11.40 5.24
C ARG A 24 -12.93 9.96 5.65
N ASP A 25 -13.74 9.69 6.67
CA ASP A 25 -14.39 8.41 6.90
C ASP A 25 -14.83 7.81 5.57
N GLN A 26 -13.96 6.99 4.99
CA GLN A 26 -14.33 6.08 3.94
C GLN A 26 -14.04 4.68 4.47
N LYS A 27 -15.06 4.16 5.14
CA LYS A 27 -15.34 2.72 5.15
C LYS A 27 -15.07 2.19 3.73
N PRO A 28 -14.18 1.20 3.56
CA PRO A 28 -13.89 0.69 2.23
C PRO A 28 -15.14 -0.02 1.70
N PRO A 29 -15.63 0.27 0.49
CA PRO A 29 -16.41 -0.72 -0.22
C PRO A 29 -15.45 -1.87 -0.58
N ALA A 30 -15.86 -3.08 -0.21
CA ALA A 30 -15.16 -4.31 -0.56
C ALA A 30 -15.02 -4.40 -2.09
N THR A 31 -13.80 -4.27 -2.60
CA THR A 31 -13.51 -4.46 -4.03
C THR A 31 -13.26 -5.95 -4.29
N ASN A 32 -14.34 -6.65 -4.63
CA ASN A 32 -14.30 -7.90 -5.36
C ASN A 32 -13.64 -7.65 -6.71
N GLY A 33 -12.37 -8.03 -6.89
CA GLY A 33 -11.68 -7.73 -8.16
C GLY A 33 -10.40 -8.49 -8.50
N VAL A 34 -10.02 -9.55 -7.77
CA VAL A 34 -8.77 -10.29 -8.03
C VAL A 34 -8.98 -11.79 -8.33
N SER A 35 -10.18 -12.19 -8.73
CA SER A 35 -10.57 -13.60 -8.72
C SER A 35 -10.14 -14.44 -9.94
N SER A 36 -9.44 -13.90 -10.95
CA SER A 36 -9.24 -14.66 -12.21
C SER A 36 -7.88 -15.35 -12.39
N LEU A 37 -6.90 -15.12 -11.52
CA LEU A 37 -5.56 -15.73 -11.64
C LEU A 37 -5.12 -16.51 -10.39
N LEU A 38 -5.99 -16.58 -9.38
CA LEU A 38 -5.72 -17.29 -8.15
C LEU A 38 -6.44 -18.63 -8.14
N PRO A 39 -5.84 -19.68 -7.56
CA PRO A 39 -6.49 -20.97 -7.30
C PRO A 39 -7.90 -20.76 -6.72
N ALA A 40 -8.88 -21.51 -7.22
CA ALA A 40 -10.23 -21.36 -6.69
C ALA A 40 -10.27 -21.96 -5.29
N ASP A 41 -11.09 -21.38 -4.40
CA ASP A 41 -11.32 -21.93 -3.07
C ASP A 41 -11.83 -23.40 -3.12
N ALA A 42 -12.35 -23.84 -4.27
CA ALA A 42 -12.82 -25.20 -4.53
C ALA A 42 -11.69 -26.23 -4.75
N ASP A 43 -10.47 -25.79 -5.09
CA ASP A 43 -9.32 -26.68 -5.34
C ASP A 43 -8.62 -27.12 -4.05
N ILE A 44 -8.99 -26.51 -2.90
CA ILE A 44 -8.37 -26.78 -1.61
C ILE A 44 -9.28 -27.70 -0.80
N GLU A 45 -9.05 -29.01 -0.93
CA GLU A 45 -9.80 -30.05 -0.24
C GLU A 45 -9.57 -30.06 1.28
N ASP A 46 -8.40 -29.56 1.72
CA ASP A 46 -8.04 -29.51 3.13
C ASP A 46 -8.59 -28.24 3.82
N PRO A 47 -9.47 -28.37 4.83
CA PRO A 47 -10.07 -27.22 5.52
C PRO A 47 -9.04 -26.35 6.27
N GLU A 48 -7.90 -26.89 6.70
CA GLU A 48 -6.83 -26.12 7.31
C GLU A 48 -6.09 -25.26 6.27
N LYS A 49 -5.80 -25.85 5.10
CA LYS A 49 -5.20 -25.11 3.98
C LYS A 49 -6.15 -24.03 3.48
N LEU A 50 -7.45 -24.32 3.38
CA LEU A 50 -8.46 -23.36 2.90
C LEU A 50 -8.58 -22.14 3.82
N LYS A 51 -8.55 -22.35 5.14
CA LYS A 51 -8.52 -21.25 6.12
C LYS A 51 -7.29 -20.36 5.94
N LYS A 52 -6.11 -20.97 5.76
CA LYS A 52 -4.86 -20.22 5.52
C LYS A 52 -4.92 -19.46 4.19
N PHE A 53 -5.37 -20.11 3.13
CA PHE A 53 -5.54 -19.51 1.80
C PHE A 53 -6.42 -18.26 1.84
N LYS A 54 -7.62 -18.36 2.44
CA LYS A 54 -8.53 -17.22 2.60
C LYS A 54 -7.92 -16.09 3.42
N LYS A 55 -7.15 -16.42 4.47
CA LYS A 55 -6.47 -15.43 5.31
C LYS A 55 -5.40 -14.67 4.52
N ILE A 56 -4.61 -15.37 3.71
CA ILE A 56 -3.56 -14.78 2.88
C ILE A 56 -4.17 -13.93 1.76
N LYS A 57 -5.20 -14.45 1.06
CA LYS A 57 -5.95 -13.70 0.02
C LYS A 57 -6.53 -12.40 0.57
N SER A 58 -7.07 -12.41 1.79
CA SER A 58 -7.56 -11.20 2.46
C SER A 58 -6.46 -10.17 2.72
N LYS A 59 -5.29 -10.61 3.22
CA LYS A 59 -4.12 -9.74 3.40
C LYS A 59 -3.62 -9.13 2.09
N LEU A 60 -3.57 -9.93 1.02
CA LEU A 60 -3.18 -9.45 -0.31
C LEU A 60 -4.15 -8.40 -0.85
N GLY A 61 -5.46 -8.55 -0.60
CA GLY A 61 -6.46 -7.53 -0.91
C GLY A 61 -6.22 -6.21 -0.15
N GLU A 62 -5.86 -6.29 1.14
CA GLU A 62 -5.49 -5.11 1.93
C GLU A 62 -4.23 -4.43 1.36
N ILE A 63 -3.20 -5.21 1.02
CA ILE A 63 -1.96 -4.72 0.41
C ILE A 63 -2.23 -4.02 -0.91
N ASN A 64 -3.06 -4.60 -1.78
CA ASN A 64 -3.37 -3.99 -3.08
C ASN A 64 -4.01 -2.60 -2.90
N ARG A 65 -4.92 -2.47 -1.93
CA ARG A 65 -5.52 -1.19 -1.58
C ARG A 65 -4.54 -0.20 -0.93
N LEU A 66 -3.52 -0.68 -0.22
CA LEU A 66 -2.44 0.18 0.26
C LEU A 66 -1.56 0.66 -0.91
N LYS A 67 -1.26 -0.21 -1.87
CA LYS A 67 -0.53 0.16 -3.10
C LYS A 67 -1.28 1.21 -3.92
N ASP A 68 -2.60 1.07 -4.06
CA ASP A 68 -3.43 2.09 -4.73
C ASP A 68 -3.36 3.45 -4.03
N GLN A 69 -3.39 3.46 -2.69
CA GLN A 69 -3.24 4.69 -1.89
C GLN A 69 -1.83 5.29 -2.04
N GLN A 70 -0.79 4.46 -2.03
CA GLN A 70 0.58 4.92 -2.26
C GLN A 70 0.73 5.51 -3.67
N ALA A 71 0.16 4.85 -4.68
CA ALA A 71 0.15 5.31 -6.07
C ALA A 71 -0.65 6.60 -6.25
N SER A 72 -1.72 6.82 -5.46
CA SER A 72 -2.45 8.08 -5.42
C SER A 72 -1.72 9.21 -4.70
N GLY A 73 -0.46 9.00 -4.27
CA GLY A 73 0.35 9.98 -3.57
C GLY A 73 0.05 10.10 -2.08
N LYS A 74 -0.72 9.18 -1.49
CA LYS A 74 -0.95 9.16 -0.04
C LYS A 74 0.31 8.70 0.66
N GLN A 75 0.75 9.44 1.67
CA GLN A 75 1.84 9.02 2.54
C GLN A 75 1.34 7.88 3.43
N LEU A 76 1.94 6.69 3.26
CA LEU A 76 1.65 5.52 4.10
C LEU A 76 2.58 5.48 5.31
N GLU A 77 2.06 4.96 6.42
CA GLU A 77 2.84 4.72 7.63
C GLU A 77 3.80 3.53 7.42
N ILE A 78 4.88 3.48 8.21
CA ILE A 78 5.90 2.40 8.14
C ILE A 78 5.24 1.01 8.24
N ASN A 79 4.28 0.84 9.14
CA ASN A 79 3.55 -0.42 9.29
C ASN A 79 2.80 -0.84 8.00
N GLN A 80 2.20 0.13 7.29
CA GLN A 80 1.51 -0.14 6.03
C GLN A 80 2.50 -0.47 4.91
N LEU A 81 3.63 0.24 4.85
CA LEU A 81 4.72 -0.06 3.91
C LEU A 81 5.31 -1.45 4.17
N ASP A 82 5.44 -1.86 5.43
CA ASP A 82 5.93 -3.20 5.78
C ASP A 82 4.93 -4.30 5.40
N LYS A 83 3.62 -4.03 5.41
CA LYS A 83 2.63 -4.94 4.82
C LYS A 83 2.85 -5.10 3.32
N ILE A 84 3.07 -4.00 2.59
CA ILE A 84 3.34 -4.04 1.15
C ILE A 84 4.62 -4.83 0.85
N LYS A 85 5.69 -4.63 1.61
CA LYS A 85 6.95 -5.40 1.42
C LYS A 85 6.78 -6.91 1.60
N LYS A 86 5.81 -7.33 2.42
CA LYS A 86 5.50 -8.75 2.66
C LYS A 86 4.57 -9.37 1.61
N GLU A 87 4.18 -8.61 0.58
CA GLU A 87 3.33 -9.11 -0.52
C GLU A 87 3.93 -10.35 -1.18
N ASP A 88 5.24 -10.33 -1.44
CA ASP A 88 5.94 -11.43 -2.12
C ASP A 88 5.96 -12.71 -1.27
N GLU A 89 6.19 -12.57 0.04
CA GLU A 89 6.14 -13.69 0.99
C GLU A 89 4.74 -14.31 1.03
N LEU A 90 3.71 -13.47 1.11
CA LEU A 90 2.31 -13.90 1.12
C LEU A 90 1.90 -14.55 -0.21
N LEU A 91 2.35 -14.03 -1.35
CA LEU A 91 2.10 -14.62 -2.67
C LEU A 91 2.77 -15.99 -2.80
N LYS A 92 3.97 -16.15 -2.23
CA LYS A 92 4.65 -17.45 -2.21
C LYS A 92 3.90 -18.45 -1.34
N GLU A 93 3.54 -18.09 -0.11
CA GLU A 93 2.74 -18.96 0.77
C GLU A 93 1.39 -19.32 0.13
N LEU A 94 0.76 -18.38 -0.59
CA LEU A 94 -0.50 -18.64 -1.29
C LEU A 94 -0.33 -19.68 -2.41
N LYS A 95 0.75 -19.59 -3.18
CA LYS A 95 1.09 -20.57 -4.23
C LYS A 95 1.39 -21.94 -3.64
N ASP A 96 2.18 -21.99 -2.57
CA ASP A 96 2.55 -23.24 -1.90
C ASP A 96 1.33 -23.95 -1.30
N LEU A 97 0.30 -23.21 -0.88
CA LEU A 97 -0.95 -23.79 -0.37
C LEU A 97 -1.87 -24.36 -1.46
N ALA A 98 -1.68 -23.96 -2.71
CA ALA A 98 -2.50 -24.36 -3.85
C ALA A 98 -1.84 -25.41 -4.76
N LEU A 99 -0.61 -25.81 -4.44
CA LEU A 99 0.10 -26.98 -4.97
C LEU A 99 -0.25 -28.23 -4.15
#